data_AF-A0A2W4IV03-F1
#
_entry.id   AF-A0A2W4IV03-F1
#
_cell.length_a   1.000
_cell.length_b   1.000
_cell.length_c   1.000
_cell.angle_alpha   90.00
_cell.angle_beta   90.00
_cell.angle_gamma   90.00
#
_symmetry.space_group_name_H-M   'P 1'
#
loop_
_entity.id
_entity.type
_entity.pdbx_description
1 polymer ?
#
loop_
_entity_poly.entity_id
_entity_poly.type
_entity_poly.pdbx_seq_one_letter_code
_entity_poly.pdbx_strand_id
1 'polypeptide(L)'
;RVSGGGRANLRGAPGVRVLHHRRAANALSGGPGAEGTAAVAEIVASEVDGFVTWLRGADVAPTVAALRAAAEDVVSAELRRLAQRRPDLTDEQRAEVARTVHRVVQRLLHSPTVRVRQLAATPGGDQYAALLRELFDLDVPHTSGADAIPDIGGER
;
A
#
# COMPACT_ATOMS: atom_id res chain seq x y z
N ARG A 1 -50.99 -21.34 -8.55
CA ARG A 1 -51.63 -19.99 -8.60
C ARG A 1 -51.87 -19.55 -7.17
N VAL A 2 -50.94 -18.81 -6.56
CA VAL A 2 -51.16 -18.10 -5.29
C VAL A 2 -51.07 -16.62 -5.63
N SER A 3 -52.20 -15.95 -5.42
CA SER A 3 -52.51 -14.60 -5.85
C SER A 3 -51.78 -13.57 -5.00
N GLY A 4 -51.50 -12.42 -5.61
CA GLY A 4 -50.55 -11.42 -5.14
C GLY A 4 -50.91 -10.76 -3.81
N GLY A 5 -49.90 -10.66 -2.95
CA GLY A 5 -49.89 -9.76 -1.80
C GLY A 5 -49.85 -8.30 -2.28
N GLY A 6 -50.97 -7.61 -2.15
CA GLY A 6 -51.10 -6.18 -2.46
C GLY A 6 -50.26 -5.34 -1.52
N ARG A 7 -49.16 -4.78 -2.04
CA ARG A 7 -48.43 -3.69 -1.39
C ARG A 7 -49.36 -2.48 -1.29
N ALA A 8 -49.84 -2.17 -0.09
CA ALA A 8 -50.63 -0.97 0.17
C ALA A 8 -49.83 0.28 -0.25
N ASN A 9 -50.38 1.06 -1.17
CA ASN A 9 -49.76 2.28 -1.68
C ASN A 9 -49.95 3.42 -0.66
N LEU A 10 -48.93 3.69 0.15
CA LEU A 10 -48.95 4.69 1.22
C LEU A 10 -48.96 6.15 0.71
N ARG A 11 -48.96 6.39 -0.61
CA ARG A 11 -48.87 7.73 -1.23
C ARG A 11 -50.11 8.63 -1.07
N GLY A 12 -51.14 8.18 -0.36
CA GLY A 12 -52.39 8.94 -0.17
C GLY A 12 -53.03 8.83 1.21
N ALA A 13 -52.32 8.32 2.22
CA ALA A 13 -52.86 8.24 3.57
C ALA A 13 -52.86 9.65 4.23
N PRO A 14 -53.99 10.12 4.78
CA PRO A 14 -54.05 11.42 5.44
C PRO A 14 -53.09 11.43 6.64
N GLY A 15 -52.22 12.44 6.69
CA GLY A 15 -51.19 12.59 7.72
C GLY A 15 -49.82 11.97 7.38
N VAL A 16 -49.66 11.25 6.27
CA VAL A 16 -48.39 10.61 5.89
C VAL A 16 -47.71 11.36 4.74
N ARG A 17 -46.54 11.95 5.01
CA ARG A 17 -45.69 12.58 4.00
C ARG A 17 -44.54 11.64 3.63
N VAL A 18 -44.61 11.04 2.45
CA VAL A 18 -43.52 10.20 1.92
C VAL A 18 -42.43 11.10 1.34
N LEU A 19 -41.31 11.24 2.04
CA LEU A 19 -40.12 11.93 1.54
C LEU A 19 -39.25 10.92 0.78
N HIS A 20 -39.16 11.08 -0.53
CA HIS A 20 -38.22 10.31 -1.35
C HIS A 20 -36.83 10.94 -1.25
N HIS A 21 -35.82 10.17 -0.83
CA HIS A 21 -34.43 10.61 -0.66
C HIS A 21 -33.89 11.38 -1.89
N ARG A 22 -34.28 10.96 -3.10
CA ARG A 22 -33.89 11.59 -4.38
C ARG A 22 -34.47 12.99 -4.60
N ARG A 23 -35.59 13.36 -3.97
CA ARG A 23 -36.14 14.73 -4.03
C ARG A 23 -35.41 15.69 -3.09
N ALA A 24 -34.90 15.20 -1.97
CA ALA A 24 -34.08 16.01 -1.06
C ALA A 24 -32.73 16.38 -1.70
N ALA A 25 -32.12 15.46 -2.46
CA ALA A 25 -30.87 15.69 -3.19
C ALA A 25 -30.97 16.86 -4.18
N ASN A 26 -32.01 16.92 -5.02
CA ASN A 26 -32.19 18.00 -6.01
C ASN A 26 -32.44 19.39 -5.39
N ALA A 27 -32.99 19.46 -4.17
CA ALA A 27 -33.22 20.74 -3.49
C ALA A 27 -31.92 21.35 -2.92
N LEU A 28 -30.88 20.53 -2.72
CA LEU A 28 -29.58 20.94 -2.17
C LEU A 28 -28.58 21.37 -3.25
N SER A 29 -28.79 20.98 -4.51
CA SER A 29 -27.88 21.26 -5.63
C SER A 29 -27.74 22.74 -6.01
N GLY A 30 -28.55 23.64 -5.44
CA GLY A 30 -28.50 25.09 -5.67
C GLY A 30 -28.52 25.96 -4.41
N GLY A 31 -28.32 25.37 -3.23
CA GLY A 31 -28.28 26.09 -1.95
C GLY A 31 -26.85 26.24 -1.39
N PRO A 32 -26.65 26.91 -0.24
CA PRO A 32 -25.34 27.12 0.41
C PRO A 32 -24.54 25.84 0.73
N GLY A 33 -25.10 24.65 0.50
CA GLY A 33 -24.37 23.38 0.51
C GLY A 33 -23.42 23.18 -0.68
N ALA A 34 -23.58 23.92 -1.78
CA ALA A 34 -22.72 23.79 -2.97
C ALA A 34 -21.25 24.20 -2.70
N GLU A 35 -21.03 25.26 -1.92
CA GLU A 35 -19.68 25.67 -1.47
C GLU A 35 -19.08 24.63 -0.51
N GLY A 36 -19.91 24.07 0.39
CA GLY A 36 -19.51 22.96 1.26
C GLY A 36 -19.12 21.70 0.49
N THR A 37 -19.80 21.39 -0.61
CA THR A 37 -19.45 20.25 -1.46
C THR A 37 -18.14 20.44 -2.20
N ALA A 38 -17.78 21.67 -2.60
CA ALA A 38 -16.50 21.95 -3.23
C ALA A 38 -15.33 21.75 -2.25
N ALA A 39 -15.44 22.28 -1.03
CA ALA A 39 -14.43 22.08 0.01
C ALA A 39 -14.28 20.60 0.42
N VAL A 40 -15.39 19.86 0.53
CA VAL A 40 -15.36 18.41 0.79
C VAL A 40 -14.71 17.66 -0.38
N ALA A 41 -15.02 18.03 -1.62
CA ALA A 41 -14.41 17.39 -2.80
C ALA A 41 -12.89 17.62 -2.85
N GLU A 42 -12.40 18.79 -2.45
CA GLU A 42 -10.96 19.08 -2.36
C GLU A 42 -10.27 18.24 -1.28
N ILE A 43 -10.87 18.12 -0.09
CA ILE A 43 -10.35 17.26 0.98
C ILE A 43 -10.28 15.81 0.51
N VAL A 44 -11.36 15.28 -0.07
CA VAL A 44 -11.40 13.91 -0.58
C VAL A 44 -10.35 13.71 -1.68
N ALA A 45 -10.19 14.67 -2.59
CA ALA A 45 -9.17 14.59 -3.63
C ALA A 45 -7.75 14.52 -3.04
N SER A 46 -7.45 15.32 -2.02
CA SER A 46 -6.16 15.29 -1.32
C SER A 46 -5.92 13.95 -0.60
N GLU A 47 -6.92 13.39 0.06
CA GLU A 47 -6.82 12.10 0.75
C GLU A 47 -6.66 10.94 -0.25
N VAL A 48 -7.37 10.98 -1.38
CA VAL A 48 -7.23 9.98 -2.45
C VAL A 48 -5.83 10.04 -3.07
N ASP A 49 -5.28 11.23 -3.30
CA ASP A 49 -3.91 11.38 -3.82
C ASP A 49 -2.86 10.84 -2.83
N GLY A 50 -3.03 11.13 -1.54
CA GLY A 50 -2.21 10.55 -0.47
C GLY A 50 -2.31 9.03 -0.40
N PHE A 51 -3.52 8.47 -0.53
CA PHE A 51 -3.76 7.03 -0.52
C PHE A 51 -3.13 6.33 -1.73
N VAL A 52 -3.28 6.88 -2.93
CA VAL A 52 -2.66 6.34 -4.16
C VAL A 52 -1.13 6.38 -4.05
N THR A 53 -0.57 7.46 -3.52
CA THR A 53 0.86 7.59 -3.23
C THR A 53 1.34 6.51 -2.24
N TRP A 54 0.57 6.25 -1.18
CA TRP A 54 0.86 5.20 -0.21
C TRP A 54 0.82 3.80 -0.84
N LEU A 55 -0.20 3.49 -1.65
CA LEU A 55 -0.32 2.21 -2.36
C LEU A 55 0.89 1.95 -3.26
N ARG A 56 1.33 2.93 -4.05
CA ARG A 56 2.54 2.82 -4.89
C ARG A 56 3.80 2.55 -4.07
N GLY A 57 3.92 3.19 -2.90
CA GLY A 57 5.03 2.92 -1.97
C GLY A 57 4.99 1.51 -1.37
N ALA A 58 3.79 0.93 -1.20
CA ALA A 58 3.62 -0.43 -0.68
C ALA A 58 4.06 -1.52 -1.68
N ASP A 59 3.94 -1.28 -2.99
CA ASP A 59 4.38 -2.21 -4.05
C ASP A 59 5.89 -2.49 -4.02
N VAL A 60 6.69 -1.62 -3.39
CA VAL A 60 8.13 -1.83 -3.20
C VAL A 60 8.46 -2.76 -2.03
N ALA A 61 7.52 -2.99 -1.11
CA ALA A 61 7.79 -3.75 0.11
C ALA A 61 8.33 -5.17 -0.16
N PRO A 62 7.82 -5.96 -1.13
CA PRO A 62 8.38 -7.27 -1.47
C PRO A 62 9.83 -7.20 -1.97
N THR A 63 10.15 -6.17 -2.76
CA THR A 63 11.52 -5.97 -3.30
C THR A 63 12.51 -5.64 -2.18
N VAL A 64 12.12 -4.78 -1.24
CA VAL A 64 12.93 -4.46 -0.05
C VAL A 64 13.10 -5.67 0.87
N ALA A 65 12.08 -6.52 1.00
CA ALA A 65 12.18 -7.75 1.77
C ALA A 65 13.19 -8.73 1.14
N ALA A 66 13.13 -8.92 -0.18
CA ALA A 66 14.07 -9.76 -0.91
C ALA A 66 15.52 -9.26 -0.79
N LEU A 67 15.74 -7.95 -0.89
CA LEU A 67 17.07 -7.35 -0.68
C LEU A 67 17.64 -7.67 0.71
N ARG A 68 16.80 -7.59 1.75
CA ARG A 68 17.23 -7.91 3.12
C ARG A 68 17.54 -9.39 3.30
N ALA A 69 16.76 -10.27 2.67
CA ALA A 69 17.04 -11.70 2.67
C ALA A 69 18.38 -12.02 2.01
N ALA A 70 18.62 -11.47 0.81
CA ALA A 70 19.88 -11.63 0.10
C ALA A 70 21.09 -11.15 0.91
N ALA A 71 20.96 -10.02 1.62
CA ALA A 71 22.02 -9.55 2.50
C ALA A 71 22.29 -10.47 3.70
N GLU A 72 21.25 -11.04 4.30
CA GLU A 72 21.38 -12.02 5.40
C GLU A 72 22.06 -13.31 4.92
N ASP A 73 21.76 -13.76 3.69
CA ASP A 73 22.41 -14.92 3.08
C ASP A 73 23.91 -14.69 2.88
N VAL A 74 24.30 -13.50 2.40
CA VAL A 74 25.71 -13.09 2.27
C VAL A 74 26.40 -13.08 3.63
N VAL A 75 25.79 -12.45 4.65
CA VAL A 75 26.34 -12.44 6.01
C VAL A 75 26.52 -13.85 6.55
N SER A 76 25.51 -14.71 6.39
CA SER A 76 25.54 -16.10 6.84
C SER A 76 26.61 -16.92 6.12
N ALA A 77 26.82 -16.70 4.82
CA ALA A 77 27.90 -17.34 4.07
C ALA A 77 29.28 -16.91 4.58
N GLU A 78 29.48 -15.61 4.82
CA GLU A 78 30.76 -15.08 5.28
C GLU A 78 31.09 -15.46 6.73
N LEU A 79 30.10 -15.50 7.62
CA LEU A 79 30.30 -16.00 8.99
C LEU A 79 30.66 -17.51 9.01
N ARG A 80 30.07 -18.32 8.12
CA ARG A 80 30.47 -19.73 7.94
C ARG A 80 31.92 -19.85 7.44
N ARG A 81 32.31 -19.03 6.46
CA ARG A 81 33.69 -18.98 5.96
C ARG A 81 34.68 -18.56 7.04
N LEU A 82 34.33 -17.58 7.86
CA LEU A 82 35.13 -17.17 9.01
C LEU A 82 35.34 -18.33 9.99
N ALA A 83 34.27 -19.05 10.34
CA ALA A 83 34.35 -20.19 11.25
C ALA A 83 35.29 -21.29 10.72
N GLN A 84 35.29 -21.55 9.40
CA GLN A 84 36.20 -22.51 8.77
C GLN A 84 37.66 -22.02 8.75
N ARG A 85 37.90 -20.73 8.46
CA ARG A 85 39.25 -20.16 8.34
C ARG A 85 39.91 -19.84 9.68
N ARG A 86 39.11 -19.62 10.73
CA ARG A 86 39.57 -19.20 12.06
C ARG A 86 38.93 -20.10 13.15
N PRO A 87 39.27 -21.40 13.16
CA PRO A 87 38.76 -22.33 14.17
C PRO A 87 39.27 -21.99 15.58
N ASP A 88 40.36 -21.22 15.67
CA ASP A 88 40.99 -20.74 16.90
C ASP A 88 40.19 -19.66 17.64
N LEU A 89 39.20 -19.03 17.00
CA LEU A 89 38.30 -18.11 17.69
C LEU A 89 37.46 -18.86 18.74
N THR A 90 37.15 -18.21 19.84
CA THR A 90 36.15 -18.72 20.78
C THR A 90 34.73 -18.46 20.25
N ASP A 91 33.74 -19.16 20.81
CA ASP A 91 32.34 -18.92 20.45
C ASP A 91 31.88 -17.49 20.79
N GLU A 92 32.39 -16.92 21.87
CA GLU A 92 32.10 -15.54 22.26
C GLU A 92 32.65 -14.53 21.25
N GLN A 93 33.89 -14.73 20.79
CA GLN A 93 34.51 -13.90 19.76
C GLN A 93 33.76 -14.01 18.42
N ARG A 94 33.37 -15.23 18.01
CA ARG A 94 32.54 -15.44 16.81
C ARG A 94 31.21 -14.71 16.91
N ALA A 95 30.55 -14.78 18.07
CA ALA A 95 29.28 -14.10 18.31
C ALA A 95 29.42 -12.57 18.29
N GLU A 96 30.52 -12.02 18.80
CA GLU A 96 30.80 -10.58 18.73
C GLU A 96 31.02 -10.09 17.29
N VAL A 97 31.76 -10.86 16.48
CA VAL A 97 31.93 -10.56 15.05
C VAL A 97 30.58 -10.62 14.34
N ALA A 98 29.79 -11.67 14.55
CA ALA A 98 28.46 -11.81 13.95
C ALA A 98 27.55 -10.63 14.29
N ARG A 99 27.47 -10.24 15.57
CA ARG A 99 26.70 -9.07 16.01
C ARG A 99 27.18 -7.78 15.35
N THR A 100 28.49 -7.61 15.19
CA THR A 100 29.07 -6.42 14.58
C THR A 100 28.74 -6.34 13.10
N VAL A 101 28.94 -7.43 12.36
CA VAL A 101 28.62 -7.53 10.93
C VAL A 101 27.13 -7.27 10.70
N HIS A 102 26.25 -7.94 11.45
CA HIS A 102 24.82 -7.74 11.31
C HIS A 102 24.43 -6.27 11.56
N ARG A 103 24.98 -5.63 12.61
CA ARG A 103 24.72 -4.22 12.89
C ARG A 103 25.18 -3.28 11.78
N VAL A 104 26.33 -3.56 11.16
CA VAL A 104 26.84 -2.80 10.01
C VAL A 104 25.88 -2.94 8.82
N VAL A 105 25.50 -4.17 8.46
CA VAL A 105 24.58 -4.43 7.35
C VAL A 105 23.22 -3.77 7.59
N GLN A 106 22.65 -3.88 8.80
CA GLN A 106 21.39 -3.20 9.12
C GLN A 106 21.49 -1.68 8.99
N ARG A 107 22.59 -1.06 9.44
CA ARG A 107 22.82 0.38 9.26
C ARG A 107 22.94 0.77 7.79
N LEU A 108 23.64 -0.03 6.99
CA LEU A 108 23.80 0.21 5.55
C LEU A 108 22.49 0.06 4.80
N LEU A 109 21.64 -0.92 5.14
CA LEU A 109 20.38 -1.16 4.46
C LEU A 109 19.24 -0.26 4.93
N HIS A 110 19.32 0.33 6.12
CA HIS A 110 18.24 1.17 6.64
C HIS A 110 17.94 2.37 5.73
N SER A 111 18.94 3.22 5.44
CA SER A 111 18.74 4.44 4.64
C SER A 111 18.30 4.15 3.20
N PRO A 112 18.95 3.25 2.43
CA PRO A 112 18.54 2.93 1.06
C PRO A 112 17.13 2.35 1.00
N THR A 113 16.76 1.44 1.90
CA THR A 113 15.42 0.81 1.87
C THR A 113 14.29 1.81 2.18
N VAL A 114 14.55 2.80 3.05
CA VAL A 114 13.62 3.91 3.29
C VAL A 114 13.55 4.81 2.05
N ARG A 115 14.70 5.17 1.47
CA ARG A 115 14.76 6.07 0.31
C ARG A 115 14.03 5.49 -0.91
N VAL A 116 14.14 4.19 -1.13
CA VAL A 116 13.46 3.49 -2.23
C VAL A 116 11.94 3.56 -2.07
N ARG A 117 11.42 3.34 -0.86
CA ARG A 117 9.98 3.46 -0.60
C ARG A 117 9.46 4.87 -0.87
N GLN A 118 10.24 5.89 -0.50
CA GLN A 118 9.91 7.29 -0.78
C GLN A 118 9.91 7.59 -2.29
N LEU A 119 10.92 7.09 -3.02
CA LEU A 119 11.00 7.27 -4.47
C LEU A 119 9.88 6.52 -5.21
N ALA A 120 9.53 5.32 -4.76
CA ALA A 120 8.43 4.54 -5.31
C ALA A 120 7.05 5.18 -5.12
N ALA A 121 6.90 5.99 -4.08
CA ALA A 121 5.68 6.76 -3.84
C ALA A 121 5.49 7.91 -4.85
N THR A 122 6.54 8.32 -5.59
CA THR A 122 6.44 9.37 -6.61
C THR A 122 5.89 8.84 -7.95
N PRO A 123 5.29 9.70 -8.80
CA PRO A 123 4.88 9.29 -10.15
C PRO A 123 6.04 8.69 -10.95
N GLY A 124 5.86 7.49 -11.51
CA GLY A 124 6.92 6.74 -12.21
C GLY A 124 7.91 6.01 -11.28
N GLY A 125 7.58 5.90 -9.99
CA GLY A 125 8.43 5.30 -8.97
C GLY A 125 8.59 3.78 -9.06
N ASP A 126 7.74 3.11 -9.84
CA ASP A 126 7.81 1.70 -10.19
C ASP A 126 9.12 1.29 -10.86
N GLN A 127 9.73 2.21 -11.62
CA GLN A 127 11.05 2.03 -12.23
C GLN A 127 12.16 1.80 -11.18
N TYR A 128 12.08 2.43 -10.01
CA TYR A 128 13.08 2.22 -8.95
C TYR A 128 13.00 0.82 -8.36
N ALA A 129 11.80 0.24 -8.26
CA ALA A 129 11.62 -1.14 -7.82
C ALA A 129 12.24 -2.12 -8.84
N ALA A 130 12.02 -1.88 -10.13
CA ALA A 130 12.60 -2.69 -11.20
C ALA A 130 14.13 -2.63 -11.20
N LEU A 131 14.71 -1.43 -11.10
CA LEU A 131 16.16 -1.24 -11.03
C LEU A 131 16.78 -1.97 -9.84
N LEU A 132 16.13 -2.00 -8.67
CA LEU A 132 16.66 -2.75 -7.53
C LEU A 132 16.64 -4.25 -7.74
N ARG A 133 15.58 -4.78 -8.36
CA ARG A 133 15.51 -6.20 -8.68
C ARG A 133 16.63 -6.59 -9.63
N GLU A 134 16.92 -5.75 -10.63
CA GLU A 134 18.02 -5.97 -11.57
C GLU A 134 19.40 -5.83 -10.91
N LEU A 135 19.64 -4.75 -10.16
CA LEU A 135 20.94 -4.49 -9.51
C LEU A 135 21.34 -5.55 -8.49
N PHE A 136 20.37 -6.22 -7.88
CA PHE A 136 20.60 -7.20 -6.82
C PHE A 136 20.13 -8.61 -7.19
N ASP A 137 19.76 -8.85 -8.46
CA ASP A 137 19.27 -10.13 -8.96
C ASP A 137 18.17 -10.76 -8.06
N LEU A 138 17.16 -9.95 -7.72
CA LEU A 138 16.10 -10.35 -6.78
C LEU A 138 14.93 -11.02 -7.50
N ASP A 139 14.66 -12.28 -7.17
CA ASP A 139 13.49 -13.00 -7.67
C ASP A 139 12.22 -12.59 -6.88
N VAL A 140 11.51 -11.57 -7.39
CA VAL A 140 10.30 -11.02 -6.76
C VAL A 140 9.19 -10.90 -7.80
N PRO A 141 8.00 -11.47 -7.55
CA PRO A 141 6.84 -11.31 -8.43
C PRO A 141 6.51 -9.83 -8.65
N HIS A 142 6.21 -9.45 -9.89
CA HIS A 142 5.68 -8.12 -10.17
C HIS A 142 4.27 -8.00 -9.60
N THR A 143 4.08 -7.17 -8.57
CA THR A 143 2.77 -6.68 -8.19
C THR A 143 2.49 -5.44 -9.01
N SER A 144 2.06 -5.60 -10.26
CA SER A 144 1.57 -4.46 -11.03
C SER A 144 0.24 -4.02 -10.42
N GLY A 145 0.19 -2.81 -9.84
CA GLY A 145 -1.01 -2.22 -9.23
C GLY A 145 -2.21 -2.05 -10.18
N ALA A 146 -2.11 -2.49 -11.45
CA ALA A 146 -3.21 -2.56 -12.40
C ALA A 146 -4.27 -3.63 -12.05
N ASP A 147 -3.92 -4.68 -11.30
CA ASP A 147 -4.87 -5.74 -10.90
C ASP A 147 -5.72 -5.39 -9.67
N ALA A 148 -5.44 -4.26 -8.99
CA ALA A 148 -6.02 -3.94 -7.69
C ALA A 148 -7.05 -2.81 -7.71
N ILE A 149 -7.37 -2.20 -8.85
CA ILE A 149 -8.49 -1.26 -8.94
C ILE A 149 -9.76 -2.07 -9.17
N PRO A 150 -10.67 -2.19 -8.17
CA PRO A 150 -11.98 -2.76 -8.43
C PRO A 150 -12.66 -1.87 -9.46
N ASP A 151 -13.21 -2.46 -10.53
CA ASP A 151 -14.11 -1.77 -11.44
C ASP A 151 -15.31 -1.27 -10.61
N ILE A 152 -15.25 -0.01 -10.19
CA ILE A 152 -16.36 0.65 -9.51
C ILE A 152 -17.30 1.06 -10.64
N GLY A 153 -18.07 0.09 -11.12
CA GLY A 153 -19.01 0.22 -12.23
C GLY A 153 -19.89 1.45 -12.07
N GLY A 154 -19.51 2.52 -12.78
CA GLY A 154 -20.36 3.65 -13.05
C GLY A 154 -21.27 3.30 -14.22
N GLU A 155 -22.36 2.58 -13.96
CA GLU A 155 -23.43 2.49 -14.94
C GLU A 155 -24.00 3.90 -15.18
N ARG A 156 -23.95 4.30 -16.46
CA ARG A 156 -24.36 5.60 -16.97
C ARG A 156 -25.88 5.81 -16.89
#